data_AF-A0A1C3F635-F1
#
_entry.id   AF-A0A1C3F635-F1
#
_cell.length_a   1.000
_cell.length_b   1.000
_cell.length_c   1.000
_cell.angle_alpha   90.00
_cell.angle_beta   90.00
_cell.angle_gamma   90.00
#
_symmetry.space_group_name_H-M   'P 1'
#
loop_
_entity.id
_entity.type
_entity.pdbx_description
1 polymer ?
#
loop_
_entity_poly.entity_id
_entity_poly.type
_entity_poly.pdbx_seq_one_letter_code
_entity_poly.pdbx_strand_id
1 'polypeptide(L)'
;MIRAAAYPRYSSDNQREESISAQLRAIEEYCKRKNYVLVKIYPDEAKSATTDNRSNFQRMIEDSSLGIFDVVIVHKYDRFARNRYDSAY
;
A
#
# COMPACT_ATOMS: atom_id res chain seq x y z
N MET A 1 16.33 -9.85 9.70
CA MET A 1 15.12 -9.09 10.09
C MET A 1 14.49 -8.58 8.80
N ILE A 2 13.21 -8.87 8.56
CA ILE A 2 12.54 -8.51 7.30
C ILE A 2 12.11 -7.05 7.34
N ARG A 3 12.48 -6.28 6.32
CA ARG A 3 12.11 -4.87 6.16
C ARG A 3 10.84 -4.78 5.34
N ALA A 4 9.84 -4.12 5.90
CA ALA A 4 8.52 -3.97 5.30
C ALA A 4 8.28 -2.52 4.86
N ALA A 5 7.67 -2.35 3.69
CA ALA A 5 7.03 -1.11 3.27
C ALA A 5 5.51 -1.22 3.45
N ALA A 6 4.85 -0.15 3.87
CA ALA A 6 3.39 -0.08 3.96
C ALA A 6 2.83 0.72 2.78
N TYR A 7 1.77 0.21 2.15
CA TYR A 7 0.99 0.94 1.15
C TYR A 7 -0.48 1.03 1.58
N PRO A 8 -0.84 1.99 2.46
CA PRO A 8 -2.23 2.28 2.77
C PRO A 8 -2.87 3.11 1.66
N ARG A 9 -4.12 2.81 1.32
CA ARG A 9 -4.85 3.52 0.26
C ARG A 9 -6.29 3.81 0.66
N TYR A 10 -6.69 5.06 0.52
CA TYR A 10 -8.06 5.53 0.74
C TYR A 10 -8.70 5.89 -0.60
N SER A 11 -9.97 5.53 -0.78
CA SER A 11 -10.78 5.90 -1.94
C SER A 11 -12.21 6.14 -1.45
N SER A 12 -12.77 7.30 -1.78
CA SER A 12 -14.14 7.68 -1.37
C SER A 12 -15.25 6.92 -2.11
N ASP A 13 -14.91 6.01 -3.01
CA ASP A 13 -15.86 5.33 -3.91
C ASP A 13 -16.71 4.25 -3.21
N ASN A 14 -16.27 3.76 -2.04
CA ASN A 14 -16.93 2.64 -1.37
C ASN A 14 -17.24 3.01 0.09
N GLN A 15 -18.51 2.89 0.48
CA GLN A 15 -19.12 3.29 1.76
C GLN A 15 -18.57 2.58 3.03
N ARG A 16 -17.37 1.99 2.97
CA ARG A 16 -16.59 1.52 4.13
C ARG A 16 -15.27 2.27 4.18
N GLU A 17 -15.30 3.38 4.90
CA GLU A 17 -14.16 4.26 5.11
C GLU A 17 -13.24 3.71 6.20
N GLU A 18 -12.21 2.96 5.79
CA GLU A 18 -11.06 2.76 6.65
C GLU A 18 -10.03 3.83 6.32
N SER A 19 -9.85 4.78 7.24
CA SER A 19 -8.86 5.85 7.11
C SER A 19 -7.46 5.28 6.88
N ILE A 20 -6.59 6.05 6.23
CA ILE A 20 -5.17 5.72 6.10
C ILE A 20 -4.56 5.38 7.46
N SER A 21 -4.93 6.11 8.52
CA SER A 21 -4.48 5.87 9.88
C SER A 21 -4.91 4.51 10.45
N ALA A 22 -6.14 4.06 10.18
CA ALA A 22 -6.61 2.75 10.60
C ALA A 22 -5.85 1.62 9.87
N GLN A 23 -5.65 1.77 8.56
CA GLN A 23 -4.88 0.83 7.75
C GLN A 23 -3.43 0.73 8.22
N LEU A 24 -2.80 1.86 8.55
CA LEU A 24 -1.44 1.89 9.07
C LEU A 24 -1.33 1.17 10.42
N ARG A 25 -2.25 1.40 11.34
CA ARG A 25 -2.27 0.68 12.63
C ARG A 25 -2.34 -0.83 12.42
N ALA A 26 -3.22 -1.30 11.54
CA ALA A 26 -3.34 -2.73 11.24
C ALA A 26 -2.05 -3.29 10.62
N ILE A 27 -1.40 -2.54 9.72
CA ILE A 27 -0.12 -2.93 9.11
C ILE A 27 1.00 -2.98 10.17
N GLU A 28 1.08 -1.98 11.05
CA GLU A 28 2.06 -1.94 12.14
C GLU A 28 1.88 -3.11 13.12
N GLU A 29 0.65 -3.44 13.49
CA GLU A 29 0.34 -4.61 14.32
C GLU A 29 0.74 -5.92 13.63
N TYR A 30 0.48 -6.04 12.33
CA TYR A 30 0.92 -7.19 11.55
C TYR A 30 2.45 -7.31 11.52
N CYS A 31 3.15 -6.21 11.26
CA CYS A 31 4.62 -6.17 11.27
C CYS A 31 5.17 -6.57 12.64
N LYS A 32 4.62 -6.04 13.74
CA LYS A 32 5.01 -6.40 15.11
C LYS A 32 4.84 -7.89 15.37
N ARG A 33 3.70 -8.48 15.01
CA ARG A 33 3.42 -9.93 15.19
C ARG A 33 4.36 -10.82 14.37
N LYS A 34 4.82 -10.34 13.21
CA LYS A 34 5.74 -11.07 12.31
C LYS A 34 7.22 -10.74 12.55
N ASN A 35 7.54 -9.88 13.53
CA ASN A 35 8.88 -9.37 13.77
C ASN A 35 9.51 -8.72 12.52
N TYR A 36 8.68 -8.00 11.76
CA TYR A 36 9.09 -7.18 10.61
C TYR A 36 9.31 -5.75 11.07
N VAL A 37 10.24 -5.05 10.42
CA VAL A 37 10.50 -3.64 10.68
C VAL A 37 9.94 -2.82 9.54
N LEU A 38 9.00 -1.94 9.88
CA LEU A 38 8.43 -1.01 8.93
C LEU A 38 9.44 0.11 8.65
N VAL A 39 9.95 0.17 7.41
CA VAL A 39 11.02 1.11 7.01
C VAL A 39 10.51 2.26 6.14
N LYS A 40 9.38 2.07 5.46
CA LYS A 40 8.79 3.05 4.55
C LYS A 40 7.26 2.95 4.54
N ILE A 41 6.62 4.08 4.26
CA ILE A 41 5.17 4.21 4.14
C ILE A 41 4.87 5.02 2.89
N TYR A 42 3.97 4.52 2.05
CA TYR A 42 3.57 5.09 0.76
C TYR A 42 2.05 5.26 0.72
N PRO A 43 1.48 6.34 1.29
CA PRO A 43 0.05 6.53 1.36
C PRO A 43 -0.50 7.14 0.07
N ASP A 44 -1.62 6.64 -0.45
CA ASP A 44 -2.35 7.28 -1.56
C ASP A 44 -3.81 7.57 -1.17
N GLU A 45 -4.27 8.77 -1.48
CA GLU A 45 -5.64 9.24 -1.27
C GLU A 45 -6.32 9.53 -2.63
N ALA A 46 -7.29 8.70 -3.01
CA ALA A 46 -8.16 8.98 -4.16
C ALA A 46 -9.32 9.87 -3.71
N LYS A 47 -9.14 11.19 -3.83
CA LYS A 47 -10.14 12.22 -3.48
C LYS A 47 -11.30 12.32 -4.48
N SER A 48 -11.15 11.79 -5.69
CA SER A 48 -12.24 11.69 -6.67
C SER A 48 -12.25 10.31 -7.34
N ALA A 49 -13.43 9.85 -7.74
CA ALA A 49 -13.62 8.65 -8.54
C ALA A 49 -12.87 8.70 -9.90
N THR A 50 -12.46 9.89 -10.31
CA THR A 50 -11.91 10.19 -11.65
C THR A 50 -10.39 10.33 -11.68
N THR A 51 -9.73 10.59 -10.55
CA THR A 51 -8.28 10.84 -10.51
C THR A 51 -7.61 9.93 -9.48
N ASP A 52 -7.35 8.70 -9.90
CA ASP A 52 -6.54 7.74 -9.15
C ASP A 52 -5.05 8.06 -9.33
N ASN A 53 -4.60 9.19 -8.76
CA ASN A 53 -3.20 9.61 -8.87
C ASN A 53 -2.35 8.82 -7.87
N ARG A 54 -1.97 7.60 -8.25
CA ARG A 54 -1.18 6.65 -7.43
C ARG A 54 0.31 6.99 -7.45
N SER A 55 0.66 8.24 -7.13
CA SER A 55 2.04 8.71 -7.20
C SER A 55 2.94 7.99 -6.17
N ASN A 56 2.43 7.69 -4.97
CA ASN A 56 3.21 6.96 -3.98
C ASN A 56 3.33 5.47 -4.31
N PHE A 57 2.35 4.89 -5.01
CA PHE A 57 2.50 3.55 -5.58
C PHE A 57 3.65 3.49 -6.57
N GLN A 58 3.71 4.43 -7.53
CA GLN A 58 4.80 4.48 -8.51
C GLN A 58 6.16 4.63 -7.82
N ARG A 59 6.25 5.56 -6.86
CA ARG A 59 7.46 5.74 -6.05
C ARG A 59 7.87 4.49 -5.28
N MET A 60 6.90 3.74 -4.74
CA MET A 60 7.17 2.47 -4.06
C MET A 60 7.72 1.42 -5.03
N ILE A 61 7.22 1.35 -6.26
CA ILE A 61 7.75 0.45 -7.29
C ILE A 61 9.18 0.84 -7.65
N GLU A 62 9.47 2.13 -7.83
CA GLU A 62 10.84 2.61 -8.08
C GLU A 62 11.77 2.25 -6.91
N ASP A 63 11.37 2.56 -5.68
CA ASP A 63 12.13 2.26 -4.46
C ASP A 63 12.32 0.75 -4.23
N SER A 64 11.44 -0.10 -4.77
CA SER A 64 11.58 -1.56 -4.69
C SER A 64 12.83 -2.06 -5.41
N SER A 65 13.24 -1.38 -6.49
CA SER A 65 14.46 -1.71 -7.24
C SER A 65 15.74 -1.35 -6.50
N LEU A 66 15.65 -0.46 -5.51
CA LEU A 66 16.77 0.02 -4.71
C LEU A 66 17.10 -0.89 -3.51
N GLY A 67 16.30 -1.94 -3.28
CA GLY A 67 16.50 -2.88 -2.16
C GLY A 67 16.29 -2.26 -0.78
N ILE A 68 15.46 -1.20 -0.69
CA ILE A 68 15.17 -0.47 0.55
C ILE A 68 14.34 -1.31 1.53
N PHE A 69 13.46 -2.16 1.01
CA PHE A 69 12.60 -3.08 1.75
C PHE A 69 12.55 -4.45 1.07
N ASP A 70 12.17 -5.48 1.82
CA ASP A 70 12.12 -6.86 1.35
C ASP A 70 10.67 -7.26 0.98
N VAL A 71 9.67 -6.65 1.63
CA VAL A 71 8.24 -6.96 1.40
C VAL A 71 7.38 -5.70 1.42
N VAL A 72 6.25 -5.74 0.72
CA VAL A 72 5.19 -4.72 0.79
C VAL A 72 3.99 -5.29 1.53
N ILE A 73 3.49 -4.56 2.53
CA ILE A 73 2.31 -4.91 3.31
C ILE A 73 1.17 -3.97 2.93
N VAL A 74 0.03 -4.56 2.57
CA VAL A 74 -1.19 -3.87 2.17
C VAL A 74 -2.35 -4.36 3.03
N HIS A 75 -3.28 -3.46 3.34
CA HIS A 75 -4.44 -3.83 4.13
C HIS A 75 -5.45 -4.67 3.33
N LYS A 76 -5.58 -4.39 2.02
CA LYS A 76 -6.52 -5.05 1.11
C LYS A 76 -5.90 -5.19 -0.29
N TYR A 77 -5.91 -6.40 -0.84
CA TYR A 77 -5.25 -6.71 -2.11
C TYR A 77 -5.91 -6.04 -3.32
N ASP A 78 -7.25 -5.91 -3.31
CA ASP A 78 -8.04 -5.22 -4.35
C ASP A 78 -7.66 -3.74 -4.52
N ARG A 79 -7.06 -3.13 -3.49
CA ARG A 79 -6.58 -1.74 -3.50
C ARG A 79 -5.14 -1.61 -4.01
N PHE A 80 -4.40 -2.72 -4.04
CA PHE A 80 -3.02 -2.79 -4.53
C PHE A 80 -2.97 -3.14 -6.02
N ALA A 81 -3.70 -4.17 -6.44
CA ALA A 81 -3.82 -4.60 -7.83
C ALA A 81 -5.30 -4.80 -8.17
N ARG A 82 -5.84 -3.96 -9.06
CA ARG A 82 -7.23 -4.10 -9.54
C ARG A 82 -7.38 -5.20 -10.60
N ASN A 83 -6.29 -5.76 -11.13
CA ASN A 83 -6.35 -6.79 -12.16
C ASN A 83 -5.21 -7.81 -11.98
N ARG A 84 -5.55 -9.09 -11.98
CA ARG A 84 -4.59 -10.20 -12.17
C ARG A 84 -4.16 -10.36 -13.64
N TYR A 85 -4.63 -9.50 -14.54
CA TYR A 85 -4.31 -9.48 -15.96
C TYR A 85 -4.28 -8.05 -16.48
N ASP A 86 -3.10 -7.42 -16.49
CA ASP A 86 -2.79 -6.30 -17.38
C ASP A 86 -1.37 -6.54 -17.95
N SER A 87 -1.14 -7.79 -18.35
CA SER A 87 0.08 -8.26 -18.99
C SER A 87 -0.29 -9.15 -20.16
N ALA A 88 -0.84 -8.55 -21.21
CA ALA A 88 -0.74 -8.98 -22.60
C ALA A 88 -1.64 -8.10 -23.49
N TYR A 89 -1.09 -7.00 -23.98
CA TYR A 89 -1.17 -6.67 -25.41
C TYR A 89 0.05 -5.83 -25.80
#